data_AF-A0A834FG61-F1
#
_entry.id   AF-A0A834FG61-F1
#
_cell.length_a   1.000
_cell.length_b   1.000
_cell.length_c   1.000
_cell.angle_alpha   90.00
_cell.angle_beta   90.00
_cell.angle_gamma   90.00
#
_symmetry.space_group_name_H-M   'P 1'
#
loop_
_entity.id
_entity.type
_entity.pdbx_description
1 polymer ?
#
loop_
_entity_poly.entity_id
_entity_poly.type
_entity_poly.pdbx_seq_one_letter_code
_entity_poly.pdbx_strand_id
1 'polypeptide(L)'
;MAKSLTAERAASPSRRSSLWTGTRRMRSAGAGAATRAPGTERPSSPQWTIIWASTTWTQKNCPPGRKHLMNCMKHLDKCRVSSENVSLFIHVRNQLGILWAGRDETEKAQGFLETAESIYQRYMKENGSPPTDMSEYFCSEENQLTHQERTKKFELAYTHTLYYLAQVYQYLGENERAANYCYSTLQRQLQLKQFNPMEWALNAATLSQYYITKGHYMEGRHCLAAATVVSGLAGEVPSEAAAQESEAESDRREQLRQKRSDIRKIFTTEKTPSESPNTSAKPDDNIGELDTDRQDELRRARRREEEEEGRKQTLLFGS
;
A
#
# COMPACT_ATOMS: atom_id res chain seq x y z
N MET A 1 16.60 -75.45 6.60
CA MET A 1 15.83 -75.66 5.35
C MET A 1 15.28 -74.30 4.93
N ALA A 2 16.03 -73.39 4.30
CA ALA A 2 16.59 -73.44 2.95
C ALA A 2 15.55 -73.70 1.86
N LYS A 3 15.05 -72.63 1.22
CA LYS A 3 14.85 -72.51 -0.24
C LYS A 3 15.02 -71.04 -0.64
N SER A 4 16.19 -70.76 -1.23
CA SER A 4 16.43 -69.66 -2.17
C SER A 4 15.86 -70.01 -3.55
N LEU A 5 15.67 -69.00 -4.41
CA LEU A 5 15.97 -68.94 -5.86
C LEU A 5 15.44 -67.56 -6.35
N THR A 6 16.29 -66.52 -6.48
CA THR A 6 17.01 -66.05 -7.70
C THR A 6 16.05 -65.55 -8.80
N ALA A 7 15.96 -64.26 -9.15
CA ALA A 7 16.93 -63.28 -9.69
C ALA A 7 17.05 -63.30 -11.24
N GLU A 8 16.59 -62.23 -11.91
CA GLU A 8 17.22 -61.57 -13.08
C GLU A 8 16.41 -60.28 -13.40
N ARG A 9 16.87 -59.03 -13.19
CA ARG A 9 17.95 -58.20 -13.77
C ARG A 9 17.68 -57.68 -15.20
N ALA A 10 17.37 -56.38 -15.32
CA ALA A 10 17.83 -55.41 -16.33
C ALA A 10 17.03 -54.10 -16.13
N ALA A 11 17.52 -52.86 -16.30
CA ALA A 11 18.83 -52.23 -16.27
C ALA A 11 18.56 -50.71 -16.14
N SER A 12 19.38 -49.98 -15.40
CA SER A 12 19.47 -48.50 -15.46
C SER A 12 20.22 -48.05 -16.74
N PRO A 13 20.29 -46.75 -17.11
CA PRO A 13 21.05 -45.73 -16.37
C PRO A 13 20.27 -44.39 -16.20
N SER A 14 20.26 -43.73 -15.02
CA SER A 14 21.33 -42.91 -14.41
C SER A 14 21.82 -41.72 -15.26
N ARG A 15 21.46 -40.49 -14.84
CA ARG A 15 22.33 -39.38 -14.37
C ARG A 15 21.44 -38.15 -14.09
N ARG A 16 21.45 -37.56 -12.88
CA ARG A 16 22.43 -36.54 -12.37
C ARG A 16 22.50 -35.33 -13.30
N SER A 17 22.42 -34.07 -12.88
CA SER A 17 22.64 -33.41 -11.59
C SER A 17 22.36 -31.90 -11.82
N SER A 18 21.82 -31.17 -10.83
CA SER A 18 22.55 -30.16 -10.04
C SER A 18 22.98 -28.86 -10.74
N LEU A 19 22.91 -27.77 -9.96
CA LEU A 19 23.68 -26.51 -10.07
C LEU A 19 23.09 -25.48 -11.08
N TRP A 20 23.01 -24.18 -10.81
CA TRP A 20 23.35 -23.35 -9.65
C TRP A 20 22.82 -21.93 -9.93
N THR A 21 22.66 -21.19 -8.83
CA THR A 21 22.98 -19.76 -8.60
C THR A 21 23.39 -18.88 -9.80
N GLY A 22 22.96 -17.61 -9.77
CA GLY A 22 23.51 -16.64 -10.70
C GLY A 22 22.98 -15.22 -10.57
N THR A 23 23.36 -14.53 -9.49
CA THR A 23 23.53 -13.08 -9.54
C THR A 23 24.53 -12.76 -10.65
N ARG A 24 24.07 -12.32 -11.82
CA ARG A 24 24.96 -11.70 -12.82
C ARG A 24 24.26 -10.59 -13.58
N ARG A 25 24.68 -9.38 -13.22
CA ARG A 25 24.61 -8.18 -14.04
C ARG A 25 25.17 -8.51 -15.43
N MET A 26 24.34 -8.56 -16.46
CA MET A 26 24.80 -8.56 -17.85
C MET A 26 24.27 -7.31 -18.54
N ARG A 27 25.22 -6.42 -18.86
CA ARG A 27 25.08 -5.48 -19.97
C ARG A 27 24.93 -6.30 -21.25
N SER A 28 23.94 -5.98 -22.06
CA SER A 28 24.07 -6.12 -23.51
C SER A 28 23.55 -4.85 -24.16
N ALA A 29 24.47 -4.20 -24.86
CA ALA A 29 24.18 -3.23 -25.89
C ALA A 29 23.49 -3.96 -27.06
N GLY A 30 22.54 -3.29 -27.67
CA GLY A 30 21.78 -3.79 -28.81
C GLY A 30 20.65 -2.81 -29.11
N ALA A 31 21.03 -1.73 -29.78
CA ALA A 31 20.15 -0.64 -30.16
C ALA A 31 18.97 -1.11 -31.02
N GLY A 32 17.76 -0.80 -30.55
CA GLY A 32 16.56 -0.68 -31.38
C GLY A 32 15.93 0.67 -31.04
N ALA A 33 16.12 1.64 -31.93
CA ALA A 33 15.69 3.02 -31.74
C ALA A 33 14.16 3.10 -31.61
N ALA A 34 13.66 3.25 -30.38
CA ALA A 34 12.34 3.79 -30.13
C ALA A 34 12.49 5.32 -30.07
N THR A 35 11.84 5.99 -31.02
CA THR A 35 11.71 7.45 -31.10
C THR A 35 11.16 7.95 -29.76
N ARG A 36 12.02 8.67 -29.04
CA ARG A 36 11.79 9.19 -27.70
C ARG A 36 10.92 10.44 -27.80
N ALA A 37 9.73 10.42 -27.20
CA ALA A 37 9.01 11.66 -26.93
C ALA A 37 9.81 12.48 -25.90
N PRO A 38 10.10 13.77 -26.14
CA PRO A 38 10.83 14.61 -25.20
C PRO A 38 9.85 15.10 -24.11
N GLY A 39 10.12 14.81 -22.83
CA GLY A 39 9.36 15.48 -21.75
C GLY A 39 9.21 14.80 -20.39
N THR A 40 9.73 13.60 -20.14
CA THR A 40 9.64 12.98 -18.80
C THR A 40 11.02 12.75 -18.20
N GLU A 41 11.55 13.78 -17.54
CA GLU A 41 12.65 13.61 -16.59
C GLU A 41 12.15 12.78 -15.41
N ARG A 42 12.82 11.65 -15.13
CA ARG A 42 12.61 10.90 -13.88
C ARG A 42 12.98 11.81 -12.70
N PRO A 43 12.18 11.87 -11.62
CA PRO A 43 12.58 12.63 -10.46
C PRO A 43 13.91 12.08 -9.90
N SER A 44 14.86 12.99 -9.70
CA SER A 44 16.28 12.75 -9.43
C SER A 44 16.61 12.44 -7.97
N SER A 45 15.62 12.12 -7.12
CA SER A 45 15.86 11.80 -5.71
C SER A 45 15.84 10.28 -5.46
N PRO A 46 16.99 9.65 -5.12
CA PRO A 46 17.10 8.21 -4.89
C PRO A 46 16.22 7.68 -3.75
N GLN A 47 15.79 8.55 -2.83
CA GLN A 47 15.08 8.17 -1.60
C GLN A 47 13.63 7.72 -1.85
N TRP A 48 12.98 8.22 -2.91
CA TRP A 48 11.59 7.86 -3.27
C TRP A 48 11.45 6.52 -4.01
N THR A 49 12.57 5.89 -4.35
CA THR A 49 12.62 4.61 -5.08
C THR A 49 12.23 3.41 -4.21
N ILE A 50 12.17 3.55 -2.88
CA ILE A 50 11.98 2.41 -1.97
C ILE A 50 10.56 1.83 -2.06
N ILE A 51 9.53 2.65 -2.35
CA ILE A 51 8.16 2.16 -2.58
C ILE A 51 8.06 1.33 -3.89
N TRP A 52 8.97 1.56 -4.85
CA TRP A 52 8.98 0.88 -6.15
C TRP A 52 9.54 -0.54 -6.11
N ALA A 53 10.47 -0.84 -5.18
CA ALA A 53 11.21 -2.09 -5.21
C ALA A 53 10.42 -3.30 -4.68
N SER A 54 9.47 -3.09 -3.76
CA SER A 54 8.72 -4.19 -3.13
C SER A 54 7.53 -4.68 -3.97
N THR A 55 7.04 -3.88 -4.93
CA THR A 55 5.92 -4.27 -5.80
C THR A 55 6.35 -4.14 -7.26
N THR A 56 7.21 -5.05 -7.73
CA THR A 56 7.35 -5.20 -9.18
C THR A 56 5.98 -5.59 -9.74
N TRP A 57 5.43 -4.79 -10.67
CA TRP A 57 4.22 -5.09 -11.43
C TRP A 57 4.45 -6.30 -12.35
N THR A 58 4.70 -7.47 -11.77
CA THR A 58 4.97 -8.70 -12.49
C THR A 58 3.67 -9.43 -12.82
N GLN A 59 2.67 -8.69 -13.32
CA GLN A 59 1.57 -9.34 -14.02
C GLN A 59 1.99 -9.53 -15.47
N LYS A 60 2.61 -10.70 -15.73
CA LYS A 60 2.92 -11.22 -17.06
C LYS A 60 1.73 -10.94 -17.98
N ASN A 61 1.93 -10.13 -19.01
CA ASN A 61 0.93 -9.71 -20.00
C ASN A 61 -0.08 -10.83 -20.27
N CYS A 62 -1.31 -10.70 -19.75
CA CYS A 62 -2.40 -11.63 -20.05
C CYS A 62 -3.45 -10.89 -20.91
N PRO A 63 -3.27 -10.84 -22.24
CA PRO A 63 -4.24 -10.21 -23.15
C PRO A 63 -5.71 -10.67 -22.96
N PRO A 64 -5.99 -11.95 -22.64
CA PRO A 64 -7.36 -12.40 -22.38
C PRO A 64 -8.00 -11.70 -21.18
N GLY A 65 -7.29 -11.59 -20.05
CA GLY A 65 -7.81 -10.99 -18.82
C GLY A 65 -8.26 -9.54 -19.01
N ARG A 66 -7.46 -8.74 -19.72
CA ARG A 66 -7.84 -7.35 -20.08
C ARG A 66 -9.09 -7.31 -20.95
N LYS A 67 -9.18 -8.18 -21.97
CA LYS A 67 -10.34 -8.21 -22.88
C LYS A 67 -11.61 -8.55 -22.09
N HIS A 68 -11.54 -9.51 -21.17
CA HIS A 68 -12.67 -9.88 -20.32
C HIS A 68 -13.08 -8.74 -19.38
N LEU A 69 -12.14 -8.08 -18.71
CA LEU A 69 -12.43 -6.95 -17.82
C LEU A 69 -13.02 -5.75 -18.57
N MET A 70 -12.49 -5.42 -19.75
CA MET A 70 -13.05 -4.34 -20.58
C MET A 70 -14.44 -4.69 -21.12
N ASN A 71 -14.71 -5.96 -21.43
CA ASN A 71 -16.06 -6.39 -21.78
C ASN A 71 -17.01 -6.32 -20.59
N CYS A 72 -16.59 -6.75 -19.40
CA CYS A 72 -17.38 -6.58 -18.16
C CYS A 72 -17.73 -5.11 -17.95
N MET A 73 -16.76 -4.22 -18.13
CA MET A 73 -16.95 -2.78 -18.00
C MET A 73 -18.02 -2.24 -18.96
N LYS A 74 -18.03 -2.66 -20.23
CA LYS A 74 -19.07 -2.28 -21.21
C LYS A 74 -20.48 -2.69 -20.81
N HIS A 75 -20.63 -3.79 -20.07
CA HIS A 75 -21.92 -4.21 -19.53
C HIS A 75 -22.28 -3.42 -18.28
N LEU A 76 -21.30 -3.21 -17.39
CA LEU A 76 -21.45 -2.42 -16.18
C LEU A 76 -21.83 -0.96 -16.47
N ASP A 77 -21.28 -0.33 -17.50
CA ASP A 77 -21.61 1.05 -17.88
C ASP A 77 -23.08 1.25 -18.29
N LYS A 78 -23.80 0.17 -18.62
CA LYS A 78 -25.24 0.20 -18.90
C LYS A 78 -26.10 0.07 -17.63
N CYS A 79 -25.50 -0.37 -16.53
CA CYS A 79 -26.16 -0.60 -15.26
C CYS A 79 -26.01 0.64 -14.36
N ARG A 80 -27.06 0.94 -13.58
CA ARG A 80 -26.92 1.89 -12.47
C ARG A 80 -26.20 1.21 -11.32
N VAL A 81 -25.39 1.98 -10.59
CA VAL A 81 -24.73 1.49 -9.36
C VAL A 81 -25.79 1.21 -8.30
N SER A 82 -25.79 0.00 -7.76
CA SER A 82 -26.69 -0.48 -6.70
C SER A 82 -25.92 -1.34 -5.70
N SER A 83 -26.55 -1.72 -4.58
CA SER A 83 -25.95 -2.59 -3.57
C SER A 83 -25.54 -3.97 -4.12
N GLU A 84 -26.18 -4.43 -5.19
CA GLU A 84 -25.86 -5.71 -5.81
C GLU A 84 -24.55 -5.65 -6.60
N ASN A 85 -24.32 -4.56 -7.34
CA ASN A 85 -23.23 -4.52 -8.33
C ASN A 85 -22.06 -3.58 -7.96
N VAL A 86 -22.19 -2.76 -6.91
CA VAL A 86 -21.16 -1.77 -6.54
C VAL A 86 -19.80 -2.41 -6.23
N SER A 87 -19.78 -3.58 -5.59
CA SER A 87 -18.56 -4.34 -5.34
C SER A 87 -17.86 -4.69 -6.66
N LEU A 88 -18.61 -5.18 -7.65
CA LEU A 88 -18.10 -5.54 -8.97
C LEU A 88 -17.54 -4.32 -9.72
N PHE A 89 -18.21 -3.17 -9.63
CA PHE A 89 -17.74 -1.90 -10.21
C PHE A 89 -16.36 -1.50 -9.67
N ILE A 90 -16.15 -1.59 -8.36
CA ILE A 90 -14.87 -1.25 -7.71
C ILE A 90 -13.80 -2.26 -8.08
N HIS A 91 -14.09 -3.56 -7.97
CA HIS A 91 -13.10 -4.61 -8.24
C HIS A 91 -12.60 -4.60 -9.69
N VAL A 92 -13.50 -4.48 -10.67
CA VAL A 92 -13.11 -4.41 -12.09
C VAL A 92 -12.22 -3.19 -12.36
N ARG A 93 -12.55 -2.03 -11.79
CA ARG A 93 -11.74 -0.82 -11.92
C ARG A 93 -10.38 -0.93 -11.26
N ASN A 94 -10.30 -1.53 -10.08
CA ASN A 94 -9.02 -1.79 -9.41
C ASN A 94 -8.13 -2.68 -10.27
N GLN A 95 -8.68 -3.76 -10.83
CA GLN A 95 -7.93 -4.65 -11.73
C GLN A 95 -7.50 -3.95 -13.01
N LEU A 96 -8.36 -3.13 -13.62
CA LEU A 96 -7.98 -2.32 -14.79
C LEU A 96 -6.90 -1.29 -14.44
N GLY A 97 -7.00 -0.62 -13.29
CA GLY A 97 -5.99 0.31 -12.79
C GLY A 97 -4.61 -0.34 -12.69
N ILE A 98 -4.54 -1.51 -12.05
CA ILE A 98 -3.33 -2.33 -11.95
C ILE A 98 -2.76 -2.68 -13.33
N LEU A 99 -3.61 -3.16 -14.23
CA LEU A 99 -3.19 -3.60 -15.57
C LEU A 99 -2.66 -2.46 -16.45
N TRP A 100 -3.26 -1.27 -16.35
CA TRP A 100 -2.81 -0.10 -17.11
C TRP A 100 -1.57 0.54 -16.49
N ALA A 101 -1.45 0.55 -15.16
CA ALA A 101 -0.24 1.01 -14.46
C ALA A 101 0.96 0.14 -14.84
N GLY A 102 0.80 -1.19 -14.88
CA GLY A 102 1.85 -2.12 -15.31
C GLY A 102 2.27 -2.01 -16.78
N ARG A 103 1.61 -1.17 -17.59
CA ARG A 103 1.92 -0.90 -19.00
C ARG A 103 2.48 0.50 -19.25
N ASP A 104 2.81 1.21 -18.18
CA ASP A 104 3.20 2.63 -18.22
C ASP A 104 2.09 3.55 -18.79
N GLU A 105 0.82 3.09 -18.82
CA GLU A 105 -0.34 3.90 -19.19
C GLU A 105 -1.00 4.48 -17.93
N THR A 106 -0.20 5.20 -17.15
CA THR A 106 -0.54 5.61 -15.77
C THR A 106 -1.72 6.57 -15.68
N GLU A 107 -1.93 7.44 -16.67
CA GLU A 107 -3.09 8.34 -16.74
C GLU A 107 -4.41 7.57 -16.86
N LYS A 108 -4.42 6.47 -17.63
CA LYS A 108 -5.62 5.61 -17.72
C LYS A 108 -5.84 4.85 -16.41
N ALA A 109 -4.75 4.38 -15.79
CA ALA A 109 -4.83 3.74 -14.49
C ALA A 109 -5.45 4.67 -13.44
N GLN A 110 -5.00 5.93 -13.41
CA GLN A 110 -5.56 6.98 -12.57
C GLN A 110 -7.06 7.12 -12.76
N GLY A 111 -7.52 7.32 -14.00
CA GLY A 111 -8.95 7.51 -14.28
C GLY A 111 -9.83 6.34 -13.80
N PHE A 112 -9.38 5.09 -13.98
CA PHE A 112 -10.12 3.93 -13.47
C PHE A 112 -10.20 3.93 -11.93
N LEU A 113 -9.09 4.22 -11.26
CA LEU A 113 -9.02 4.17 -9.80
C LEU A 113 -9.74 5.35 -9.13
N GLU A 114 -9.64 6.57 -9.67
CA GLU A 114 -10.39 7.73 -9.17
C GLU A 114 -11.90 7.52 -9.32
N THR A 115 -12.31 6.91 -10.44
CA THR A 115 -13.72 6.55 -10.62
C THR A 115 -14.17 5.50 -9.60
N ALA A 116 -13.32 4.54 -9.25
CA ALA A 116 -13.63 3.54 -8.22
C ALA A 116 -13.79 4.19 -6.83
N GLU A 117 -12.90 5.14 -6.50
CA GLU A 117 -13.01 5.94 -5.28
C GLU A 117 -14.31 6.75 -5.23
N SER A 118 -14.66 7.45 -6.31
CA SER A 118 -15.89 8.24 -6.38
C SER A 118 -17.15 7.37 -6.22
N ILE A 119 -17.17 6.18 -6.84
CA ILE A 119 -18.27 5.21 -6.70
C ILE A 119 -18.40 4.77 -5.23
N TYR A 120 -17.29 4.44 -4.58
CA TYR A 120 -17.30 4.03 -3.17
C TYR A 120 -17.86 5.14 -2.28
N GLN A 121 -17.30 6.35 -2.37
CA GLN A 121 -17.68 7.49 -1.52
C GLN A 121 -19.17 7.84 -1.69
N ARG A 122 -19.66 7.84 -2.93
CA ARG A 122 -21.07 8.08 -3.23
C ARG A 122 -21.98 7.01 -2.65
N TYR A 123 -21.65 5.73 -2.85
CA TYR A 123 -22.44 4.62 -2.31
C TYR A 123 -22.50 4.63 -0.78
N MET A 124 -21.37 4.92 -0.12
CA MET A 124 -21.32 5.01 1.34
C MET A 124 -22.10 6.20 1.89
N LYS A 125 -22.22 7.29 1.11
CA LYS A 125 -23.02 8.46 1.47
C LYS A 125 -24.53 8.24 1.30
N GLU A 126 -24.93 7.52 0.25
CA GLU A 126 -26.34 7.35 -0.14
C GLU A 126 -27.02 6.15 0.54
N ASN A 127 -26.33 5.01 0.59
CA ASN A 127 -26.91 3.74 1.05
C ASN A 127 -26.22 3.21 2.31
N GLY A 128 -24.89 3.13 2.31
CA GLY A 128 -24.09 2.59 3.42
C GLY A 128 -24.33 1.12 3.78
N SER A 129 -25.24 0.42 3.08
CA SER A 129 -25.55 -0.98 3.32
C SER A 129 -24.44 -1.92 2.83
N PRO A 130 -24.20 -3.07 3.48
CA PRO A 130 -23.23 -4.06 3.02
C PRO A 130 -23.60 -4.56 1.61
N PRO A 131 -22.78 -4.31 0.58
CA PRO A 131 -23.11 -4.71 -0.78
C PRO A 131 -22.90 -6.20 -0.99
N THR A 132 -23.54 -6.76 -2.03
CA THR A 132 -23.35 -8.15 -2.43
C THR A 132 -21.90 -8.36 -2.89
N ASP A 133 -21.24 -9.41 -2.41
CA ASP A 133 -19.90 -9.75 -2.84
C ASP A 133 -19.91 -10.55 -4.15
N MET A 134 -18.86 -10.42 -4.94
CA MET A 134 -18.77 -11.11 -6.23
C MET A 134 -18.77 -12.63 -6.09
N SER A 135 -18.23 -13.19 -4.99
CA SER A 135 -18.20 -14.64 -4.80
C SER A 135 -19.59 -15.23 -4.63
N GLU A 136 -20.55 -14.45 -4.13
CA GLU A 136 -21.90 -14.92 -3.81
C GLU A 136 -22.71 -15.26 -5.06
N TYR A 137 -22.38 -14.68 -6.22
CA TYR A 137 -22.99 -15.05 -7.50
C TYR A 137 -22.63 -16.48 -7.96
N PHE A 138 -21.59 -17.08 -7.37
CA PHE A 138 -21.10 -18.40 -7.74
C PHE A 138 -21.28 -19.44 -6.62
N CYS A 139 -21.86 -19.05 -5.48
CA CYS A 139 -22.05 -19.91 -4.32
C CYS A 139 -23.53 -20.29 -4.13
N SER A 140 -23.78 -21.47 -3.54
CA SER A 140 -25.12 -21.85 -3.08
C SER A 140 -25.58 -20.98 -1.91
N GLU A 141 -26.89 -20.92 -1.66
CA GLU A 141 -27.48 -20.11 -0.57
C GLU A 141 -26.88 -20.42 0.82
N GLU A 142 -26.48 -21.67 1.05
CA GLU A 142 -25.84 -22.14 2.28
C GLU A 142 -24.43 -21.56 2.51
N ASN A 143 -23.78 -21.04 1.46
CA ASN A 143 -22.42 -20.47 1.50
C ASN A 143 -22.42 -18.94 1.34
N GLN A 144 -23.56 -18.29 1.58
CA GLN A 144 -23.64 -16.83 1.53
C GLN A 144 -22.86 -16.18 2.67
N LEU A 145 -22.33 -14.99 2.39
CA LEU A 145 -21.55 -14.25 3.36
C LEU A 145 -22.47 -13.53 4.34
N THR A 146 -22.02 -13.44 5.58
CA THR A 146 -22.67 -12.58 6.57
C THR A 146 -22.53 -11.10 6.17
N HIS A 147 -23.41 -10.25 6.68
CA HIS A 147 -23.32 -8.80 6.46
C HIS A 147 -21.96 -8.22 6.90
N GLN A 148 -21.40 -8.72 8.00
CA GLN A 148 -20.09 -8.27 8.49
C GLN A 148 -18.96 -8.64 7.52
N GLU A 149 -19.00 -9.84 6.94
CA GLU A 149 -18.02 -10.28 5.94
C GLU A 149 -18.14 -9.51 4.64
N ARG A 150 -19.37 -9.23 4.17
CA ARG A 150 -19.63 -8.38 3.01
C ARG A 150 -19.05 -6.98 3.20
N THR A 151 -19.34 -6.34 4.34
CA THR A 151 -18.75 -5.03 4.68
C THR A 151 -17.23 -5.12 4.70
N LYS A 152 -16.65 -6.12 5.37
CA LYS A 152 -15.20 -6.27 5.45
C LYS A 152 -14.55 -6.42 4.07
N LYS A 153 -15.10 -7.27 3.19
CA LYS A 153 -14.60 -7.44 1.82
C LYS A 153 -14.70 -6.15 1.01
N PHE A 154 -15.81 -5.43 1.13
CA PHE A 154 -16.01 -4.16 0.45
C PHE A 154 -15.01 -3.08 0.91
N GLU A 155 -14.80 -2.95 2.22
CA GLU A 155 -13.81 -2.04 2.81
C GLU A 155 -12.37 -2.39 2.38
N LEU A 156 -12.06 -3.69 2.23
CA LEU A 156 -10.78 -4.15 1.68
C LEU A 156 -10.61 -3.79 0.21
N ALA A 157 -11.67 -3.95 -0.60
CA ALA A 157 -11.66 -3.55 -2.00
C ALA A 157 -11.37 -2.05 -2.17
N TYR A 158 -11.99 -1.19 -1.34
CA TYR A 158 -11.70 0.24 -1.35
C TYR A 158 -10.29 0.56 -0.84
N THR A 159 -9.82 -0.16 0.18
CA THR A 159 -8.42 0.00 0.66
C THR A 159 -7.41 -0.33 -0.43
N HIS A 160 -7.69 -1.35 -1.27
CA HIS A 160 -6.89 -1.62 -2.47
C HIS A 160 -6.93 -0.47 -3.48
N THR A 161 -8.08 0.17 -3.68
CA THR A 161 -8.18 1.35 -4.55
C THR A 161 -7.22 2.45 -4.11
N LEU A 162 -7.24 2.80 -2.81
CA LEU A 162 -6.37 3.84 -2.25
C LEU A 162 -4.89 3.47 -2.34
N TYR A 163 -4.55 2.21 -2.05
CA TYR A 163 -3.17 1.72 -2.17
C TYR A 163 -2.61 1.91 -3.58
N TYR A 164 -3.39 1.59 -4.61
CA TYR A 164 -2.95 1.76 -5.99
C TYR A 164 -3.01 3.20 -6.48
N LEU A 165 -3.95 4.03 -5.98
CA LEU A 165 -3.92 5.47 -6.22
C LEU A 165 -2.64 6.10 -5.69
N ALA A 166 -2.17 5.69 -4.50
CA ALA A 166 -0.91 6.17 -3.96
C ALA A 166 0.26 5.91 -4.92
N GLN A 167 0.35 4.70 -5.48
CA GLN A 167 1.41 4.34 -6.44
C GLN A 167 1.30 5.10 -7.76
N VAL A 168 0.09 5.25 -8.28
CA VAL A 168 -0.18 6.00 -9.52
C VAL A 168 0.22 7.47 -9.36
N TYR A 169 -0.20 8.14 -8.28
CA TYR A 169 0.20 9.52 -8.01
C TYR A 169 1.68 9.68 -7.76
N GLN A 170 2.30 8.71 -7.11
CA GLN A 170 3.75 8.71 -6.92
C GLN A 170 4.49 8.65 -8.26
N TYR A 171 4.01 7.88 -9.24
CA TYR A 171 4.59 7.83 -10.58
C TYR A 171 4.40 9.13 -11.36
N LEU A 172 3.23 9.76 -11.22
CA LEU A 172 2.93 11.05 -11.84
C LEU A 172 3.67 12.22 -11.20
N GLY A 173 4.38 12.00 -10.09
CA GLY A 173 5.12 13.04 -9.36
C GLY A 173 4.25 13.86 -8.39
N GLU A 174 2.98 13.51 -8.23
CA GLU A 174 2.04 14.13 -7.29
C GLU A 174 2.27 13.59 -5.86
N ASN A 175 3.46 13.86 -5.32
CA ASN A 175 3.95 13.24 -4.08
C ASN A 175 3.06 13.50 -2.85
N GLU A 176 2.41 14.66 -2.77
CA GLU A 176 1.51 15.00 -1.66
C GLU A 176 0.24 14.16 -1.67
N ARG A 177 -0.42 14.02 -2.83
CA ARG A 177 -1.57 13.12 -2.96
C ARG A 177 -1.17 11.68 -2.70
N ALA A 178 -0.01 11.25 -3.23
CA ALA A 178 0.52 9.92 -2.97
C ALA A 178 0.70 9.66 -1.45
N ALA A 179 1.29 10.61 -0.72
CA ALA A 179 1.47 10.53 0.73
C ALA A 179 0.12 10.44 1.47
N ASN A 180 -0.87 11.25 1.08
CA ASN A 180 -2.22 11.22 1.68
C ASN A 180 -2.93 9.87 1.45
N TYR A 181 -2.82 9.30 0.25
CA TYR A 181 -3.35 7.96 -0.04
C TYR A 181 -2.59 6.86 0.71
N CYS A 182 -1.26 6.96 0.84
CA CYS A 182 -0.46 6.06 1.67
C CYS A 182 -0.92 6.09 3.14
N TYR A 183 -1.06 7.29 3.72
CA TYR A 183 -1.55 7.47 5.09
C TYR A 183 -2.93 6.85 5.26
N SER A 184 -3.88 7.18 4.38
CA SER A 184 -5.25 6.67 4.43
C SER A 184 -5.29 5.14 4.32
N THR A 185 -4.43 4.56 3.47
CA THR A 185 -4.30 3.10 3.32
C THR A 185 -3.80 2.46 4.62
N LEU A 186 -2.72 3.00 5.22
CA LEU A 186 -2.15 2.48 6.46
C LEU A 186 -3.15 2.56 7.62
N GLN A 187 -3.88 3.67 7.74
CA GLN A 187 -4.91 3.85 8.76
C GLN A 187 -6.04 2.81 8.62
N ARG A 188 -6.54 2.61 7.39
CA ARG A 188 -7.59 1.63 7.11
C ARG A 188 -7.13 0.19 7.35
N GLN A 189 -5.90 -0.14 6.99
CA GLN A 189 -5.30 -1.45 7.25
C GLN A 189 -5.29 -1.77 8.76
N LEU A 190 -4.95 -0.79 9.62
CA LEU A 190 -5.01 -0.96 11.08
C LEU A 190 -6.45 -1.15 11.58
N GLN A 191 -7.39 -0.33 11.11
CA GLN A 191 -8.80 -0.41 11.50
C GLN A 191 -9.41 -1.78 11.15
N LEU A 192 -9.11 -2.30 9.96
CA LEU A 192 -9.60 -3.59 9.49
C LEU A 192 -8.83 -4.79 10.06
N LYS A 193 -7.68 -4.55 10.73
CA LYS A 193 -6.74 -5.58 11.19
C LYS A 193 -6.36 -6.56 10.06
N GLN A 194 -6.11 -6.01 8.86
CA GLN A 194 -5.73 -6.78 7.67
C GLN A 194 -4.46 -6.18 7.07
N PHE A 195 -3.32 -6.66 7.56
CA PHE A 195 -2.00 -6.24 7.08
C PHE A 195 -0.93 -7.26 7.47
N ASN A 196 0.17 -7.27 6.73
CA ASN A 196 1.41 -7.90 7.17
C ASN A 196 2.18 -6.89 8.04
N PRO A 197 2.51 -7.21 9.31
CA PRO A 197 3.16 -6.24 10.20
C PRO A 197 4.47 -5.65 9.68
N MET A 198 5.30 -6.45 8.99
CA MET A 198 6.57 -5.93 8.45
C MET A 198 6.37 -5.03 7.24
N GLU A 199 5.45 -5.38 6.33
CA GLU A 199 5.15 -4.51 5.18
C GLU A 199 4.51 -3.21 5.63
N TRP A 200 3.58 -3.28 6.58
CA TRP A 200 2.95 -2.10 7.15
C TRP A 200 3.99 -1.19 7.81
N ALA A 201 4.87 -1.76 8.63
CA ALA A 201 5.93 -1.00 9.30
C ALA A 201 6.92 -0.38 8.32
N LEU A 202 7.30 -1.09 7.26
CA LEU A 202 8.17 -0.55 6.22
C LEU A 202 7.50 0.64 5.51
N ASN A 203 6.25 0.49 5.09
CA ASN A 203 5.50 1.56 4.43
C ASN A 203 5.33 2.79 5.34
N ALA A 204 5.05 2.58 6.64
CA ALA A 204 4.97 3.66 7.62
C ALA A 204 6.33 4.37 7.82
N ALA A 205 7.42 3.62 7.90
CA ALA A 205 8.77 4.18 7.97
C ALA A 205 9.15 4.93 6.68
N THR A 206 8.74 4.46 5.50
CA THR A 206 8.98 5.21 4.26
C THR A 206 8.16 6.50 4.22
N LEU A 207 6.90 6.47 4.69
CA LEU A 207 6.08 7.67 4.80
C LEU A 207 6.66 8.70 5.78
N SER A 208 7.36 8.28 6.83
CA SER A 208 8.02 9.25 7.72
C SER A 208 9.10 10.07 7.01
N GLN A 209 9.84 9.45 6.08
CA GLN A 209 10.85 10.17 5.29
C GLN A 209 10.20 11.28 4.45
N TYR A 210 8.96 11.07 3.98
CA TYR A 210 8.19 12.09 3.26
C TYR A 210 7.97 13.30 4.14
N TYR A 211 7.36 13.05 5.30
CA TYR A 211 7.02 14.11 6.23
C TYR A 211 8.25 14.87 6.71
N ILE A 212 9.35 14.17 7.02
CA ILE A 212 10.58 14.82 7.46
C ILE A 212 11.20 15.67 6.34
N THR A 213 11.23 15.17 5.10
CA THR A 213 11.70 15.95 3.94
C THR A 213 10.85 17.20 3.69
N LYS A 214 9.57 17.17 4.06
CA LYS A 214 8.65 18.31 3.97
C LYS A 214 8.65 19.22 5.21
N GLY A 215 9.43 18.91 6.24
CA GLY A 215 9.47 19.66 7.50
C GLY A 215 8.36 19.31 8.50
N HIS A 216 7.54 18.30 8.21
CA HIS A 216 6.46 17.81 9.07
C HIS A 216 7.03 16.78 10.08
N TYR A 217 7.87 17.27 10.99
CA TYR A 217 8.67 16.39 11.85
C TYR A 217 7.83 15.56 12.84
N MET A 218 6.69 16.10 13.29
CA MET A 218 5.83 15.42 14.26
C MET A 218 5.14 14.21 13.64
N GLU A 219 4.58 14.37 12.45
CA GLU A 219 4.00 13.30 11.65
C GLU A 219 5.06 12.25 11.29
N GLY A 220 6.25 12.70 10.91
CA GLY A 220 7.40 11.82 10.66
C GLY A 220 7.76 10.97 11.88
N ARG A 221 7.91 11.60 13.06
CA ARG A 221 8.21 10.91 14.32
C ARG A 221 7.09 9.94 14.71
N HIS A 222 5.83 10.32 14.52
CA HIS A 222 4.68 9.47 14.80
C HIS A 222 4.67 8.22 13.91
N CYS A 223 4.90 8.39 12.59
CA CYS A 223 5.02 7.28 11.65
C CYS A 223 6.16 6.31 12.01
N LEU A 224 7.32 6.84 12.41
CA LEU A 224 8.44 6.03 12.89
C LEU A 224 8.05 5.24 14.16
N ALA A 225 7.53 5.91 15.18
CA ALA A 225 7.11 5.25 16.42
C ALA A 225 6.10 4.12 16.14
N ALA A 226 5.10 4.38 15.30
CA ALA A 226 4.14 3.37 14.87
C ALA A 226 4.81 2.20 14.13
N ALA A 227 5.74 2.47 13.22
CA ALA A 227 6.50 1.44 12.51
C ALA A 227 7.29 0.55 13.48
N THR A 228 7.92 1.11 14.51
CA THR A 228 8.62 0.31 15.54
C THR A 228 7.67 -0.63 16.26
N VAL A 229 6.55 -0.11 16.76
CA VAL A 229 5.57 -0.92 17.49
C VAL A 229 5.01 -2.04 16.61
N VAL A 230 4.58 -1.72 15.38
CA VAL A 230 3.98 -2.71 14.49
C VAL A 230 4.99 -3.72 13.98
N SER A 231 6.26 -3.34 13.73
CA SER A 231 7.30 -4.29 13.35
C SER A 231 7.58 -5.35 14.43
N GLY A 232 7.36 -5.01 15.70
CA GLY A 232 7.43 -5.95 16.82
C GLY A 232 6.37 -7.04 16.77
N LEU A 233 5.21 -6.78 16.13
CA LEU A 233 4.14 -7.76 15.97
C LEU A 233 4.45 -8.84 14.93
N ALA A 234 5.50 -8.68 14.12
CA ALA A 234 5.87 -9.63 13.08
C ALA A 234 6.43 -10.98 13.60
N GLY A 235 6.58 -11.12 14.93
CA GLY A 235 7.21 -12.27 15.56
C GLY A 235 8.74 -12.22 15.47
N GLU A 236 9.41 -13.24 16.00
CA GLU A 236 10.86 -13.33 15.93
C GLU A 236 11.35 -13.80 14.55
N VAL A 237 12.60 -13.50 14.23
CA VAL A 237 13.22 -14.05 13.02
C VAL A 237 13.39 -15.56 13.24
N PRO A 238 12.86 -16.42 12.36
CA PRO A 238 12.96 -17.88 12.49
C PRO A 238 14.40 -18.32 12.75
N SER A 239 14.65 -19.36 13.53
CA SER A 239 16.02 -19.81 13.85
C SER A 239 16.76 -20.33 12.62
N GLU A 240 18.08 -20.50 12.72
CA GLU A 240 18.86 -21.07 11.61
C GLU A 240 18.51 -22.54 11.35
N ALA A 241 18.17 -23.29 12.39
CA ALA A 241 17.69 -24.66 12.28
C ALA A 241 16.36 -24.71 11.52
N ALA A 242 15.39 -23.85 11.87
CA ALA A 242 14.10 -23.79 11.18
C ALA A 242 14.24 -23.39 9.69
N ALA A 243 15.18 -22.49 9.38
CA ALA A 243 15.46 -22.09 8.00
C ALA A 243 16.08 -23.23 7.15
N GLN A 244 16.73 -24.22 7.78
CA GLN A 244 17.26 -25.39 7.08
C GLN A 244 16.19 -26.46 6.82
N GLU A 245 15.03 -26.39 7.50
CA GLU A 245 13.94 -27.35 7.34
C GLU A 245 13.17 -27.17 6.02
N SER A 246 13.11 -25.94 5.49
CA SER A 246 12.41 -25.64 4.24
C SER A 246 12.89 -24.35 3.59
N GLU A 247 12.89 -24.34 2.25
CA GLU A 247 13.14 -23.14 1.43
C GLU A 247 12.20 -21.99 1.81
N ALA A 248 10.92 -22.29 2.09
CA ALA A 248 9.94 -21.29 2.49
C ALA A 248 10.30 -20.58 3.81
N GLU A 249 10.89 -21.31 4.76
CA GLU A 249 11.28 -20.75 6.05
C GLU A 249 12.60 -19.97 5.95
N SER A 250 13.51 -20.42 5.09
CA SER A 250 14.70 -19.65 4.69
C SER A 250 14.30 -18.30 4.08
N ASP A 251 13.39 -18.30 3.10
CA ASP A 251 12.91 -17.08 2.45
C ASP A 251 12.23 -16.14 3.45
N ARG A 252 11.39 -16.68 4.34
CA ARG A 252 10.75 -15.92 5.40
C ARG A 252 11.78 -15.25 6.32
N ARG A 253 12.80 -15.99 6.73
CA ARG A 253 13.90 -15.47 7.57
C ARG A 253 14.66 -14.36 6.87
N GLU A 254 15.00 -14.53 5.59
CA GLU A 254 15.71 -13.51 4.81
C GLU A 254 14.87 -12.23 4.64
N GLN A 255 13.59 -12.37 4.26
CA GLN A 255 12.69 -11.22 4.10
C GLN A 255 12.50 -10.43 5.40
N LEU A 256 12.33 -11.11 6.53
CA LEU A 256 12.19 -10.45 7.84
C LEU A 256 13.48 -9.70 8.23
N ARG A 257 14.65 -10.30 7.99
CA ARG A 257 15.95 -9.66 8.24
C ARG A 257 16.15 -8.42 7.37
N GLN A 258 15.86 -8.54 6.07
CA GLN A 258 16.02 -7.46 5.12
C GLN A 258 15.12 -6.28 5.49
N LYS A 259 13.82 -6.50 5.69
CA LYS A 259 12.87 -5.44 6.04
C LYS A 259 13.20 -4.75 7.37
N ARG A 260 13.65 -5.51 8.38
CA ARG A 260 14.13 -4.94 9.65
C ARG A 260 15.37 -4.07 9.47
N SER A 261 16.31 -4.52 8.63
CA SER A 261 17.50 -3.76 8.28
C SER A 261 17.11 -2.45 7.60
N ASP A 262 16.17 -2.48 6.67
CA ASP A 262 15.74 -1.29 5.93
C ASP A 262 15.00 -0.29 6.84
N ILE A 263 14.09 -0.76 7.69
CA ILE A 263 13.47 0.08 8.73
C ILE A 263 14.55 0.71 9.61
N ARG A 264 15.54 -0.07 10.08
CA ARG A 264 16.62 0.45 10.92
C ARG A 264 17.45 1.52 10.20
N LYS A 265 17.76 1.34 8.91
CA LYS A 265 18.49 2.33 8.11
C LYS A 265 17.72 3.65 7.99
N ILE A 266 16.40 3.57 7.76
CA ILE A 266 15.52 4.75 7.75
C ILE A 266 15.63 5.45 9.10
N PHE A 267 15.40 4.73 10.20
CA PHE A 267 15.53 5.26 11.55
C PHE A 267 16.86 5.94 11.86
N THR A 268 17.98 5.35 11.44
CA THR A 268 19.31 5.94 11.68
C THR A 268 19.52 7.19 10.84
N THR A 269 19.10 7.15 9.56
CA THR A 269 19.24 8.28 8.64
C THR A 269 18.43 9.48 9.09
N GLU A 270 17.23 9.26 9.65
CA GLU A 270 16.35 10.31 10.17
C GLU A 270 16.74 10.83 11.55
N LYS A 271 17.57 10.10 12.32
CA LYS A 271 18.16 10.61 13.58
C LYS A 271 19.39 11.48 13.36
N THR A 272 20.13 11.26 12.28
CA THR A 272 21.32 12.02 11.90
C THR A 272 21.13 13.40 11.20
N PRO A 273 19.95 13.85 10.72
CA PRO A 273 19.82 15.16 10.06
C PRO A 273 19.95 16.35 11.03
N SER A 274 19.94 16.10 12.35
CA SER A 274 20.24 17.13 13.36
C SER A 274 21.69 17.62 13.33
N GLU A 275 22.55 17.08 12.45
CA GLU A 275 23.90 17.58 12.17
C GLU A 275 24.13 17.95 10.69
N SER A 276 23.11 18.48 9.99
CA SER A 276 23.34 19.15 8.69
C SER A 276 23.66 20.64 8.89
N PRO A 277 24.70 21.22 8.25
CA PRO A 277 25.23 22.55 8.63
C PRO A 277 24.38 23.76 8.21
N ASN A 278 23.15 23.56 7.72
CA ASN A 278 22.36 24.59 7.03
C ASN A 278 20.95 24.80 7.60
N THR A 279 20.77 24.67 8.91
CA THR A 279 19.57 25.16 9.59
C THR A 279 19.96 26.08 10.74
N SER A 280 20.04 27.38 10.45
CA SER A 280 19.99 28.44 11.47
C SER A 280 18.56 28.64 12.02
N ALA A 281 17.60 27.81 11.61
CA ALA A 281 16.31 27.69 12.29
C ALA A 281 16.48 26.70 13.44
N LYS A 282 16.46 27.23 14.67
CA LYS A 282 16.27 26.41 15.88
C LYS A 282 15.07 25.48 15.61
N PRO A 283 15.14 24.19 15.96
CA PRO A 283 13.92 23.41 16.03
C PRO A 283 13.03 24.11 17.05
N ASP A 284 11.94 24.72 16.60
CA ASP A 284 10.81 24.94 17.49
C ASP A 284 10.34 23.53 17.83
N ASP A 285 10.94 22.98 18.88
CA ASP A 285 10.43 21.85 19.63
C ASP A 285 9.10 22.33 20.19
N ASN A 286 8.07 22.28 19.34
CA ASN A 286 6.67 22.49 19.67
C ASN A 286 6.15 21.26 20.46
N ILE A 287 6.94 20.83 21.45
CA ILE A 287 6.58 19.89 22.50
C ILE A 287 5.43 20.48 23.35
N GLY A 288 5.17 21.78 23.22
CA GLY A 288 4.01 22.45 23.81
C GLY A 288 2.65 22.05 23.23
N GLU A 289 2.58 21.36 22.09
CA GLU A 289 1.30 20.91 21.52
C GLU A 289 0.80 19.56 22.05
N LEU A 290 1.59 18.86 22.87
CA LEU A 290 1.16 17.65 23.60
C LEU A 290 0.67 17.94 25.03
N ASP A 291 0.73 19.20 25.46
CA ASP A 291 0.13 19.63 26.72
C ASP A 291 -1.39 19.77 26.52
N THR A 292 -2.13 18.74 26.96
CA THR A 292 -3.60 18.74 26.93
C THR A 292 -4.20 19.93 27.66
N ASP A 293 -3.52 20.45 28.68
CA ASP A 293 -4.00 21.58 29.46
C ASP A 293 -3.86 22.89 28.66
N ARG A 294 -2.76 23.04 27.92
CA ARG A 294 -2.54 24.15 26.98
C ARG A 294 -3.54 24.14 25.83
N GLN A 295 -3.85 22.96 25.26
CA GLN A 295 -4.86 22.85 24.20
C GLN A 295 -6.26 23.18 24.70
N ASP A 296 -6.60 22.77 25.92
CA ASP A 296 -7.87 23.11 26.54
C ASP A 296 -7.96 24.60 26.89
N GLU A 297 -6.85 25.23 27.30
CA GLU A 297 -6.79 26.69 27.45
C GLU A 297 -7.01 27.42 26.12
N LEU A 298 -6.38 26.99 25.04
CA LEU A 298 -6.55 27.58 23.71
C LEU A 298 -7.98 27.37 23.15
N ARG A 299 -8.60 26.21 23.44
CA ARG A 299 -10.02 25.96 23.10
C ARG A 299 -10.97 26.83 23.91
N ARG A 300 -10.67 27.06 25.20
CA ARG A 300 -11.44 27.98 26.05
C ARG A 300 -11.26 29.43 25.60
N ALA A 301 -10.06 29.83 25.21
CA ALA A 301 -9.77 31.17 24.68
C ALA A 301 -10.54 31.42 23.37
N ARG A 302 -10.48 30.48 22.43
CA ARG A 302 -11.21 30.57 21.15
C ARG A 302 -12.72 30.66 21.34
N ARG A 303 -13.28 29.89 22.28
CA ARG A 303 -14.71 29.95 22.63
C ARG A 303 -15.11 31.31 23.21
N ARG A 304 -14.23 31.93 24.01
CA ARG A 304 -14.45 33.29 24.56
C ARG A 304 -14.37 34.36 23.47
N GLU A 305 -13.44 34.23 22.53
CA GLU A 305 -13.32 35.14 21.39
C GLU A 305 -14.56 35.04 20.48
N GLU A 306 -15.02 33.82 20.17
CA GLU A 306 -16.25 33.60 19.40
C GLU A 306 -17.50 34.16 20.11
N GLU A 307 -17.59 34.01 21.44
CA GLU A 307 -18.67 34.61 22.25
C GLU A 307 -18.60 36.14 22.27
N GLU A 308 -17.40 36.73 22.30
CA GLU A 308 -17.20 38.17 22.29
C GLU A 308 -17.48 38.77 20.90
N GLU A 309 -17.09 38.06 19.84
CA GLU A 309 -17.35 38.44 18.45
C GLU A 309 -18.84 38.30 18.10
N GLY A 310 -19.50 37.25 18.59
CA GLY A 310 -20.96 37.11 18.52
C GLY A 310 -21.71 38.22 19.26
N ARG A 311 -21.22 38.66 20.42
CA ARG A 311 -21.78 39.83 21.14
C ARG A 311 -21.60 41.14 20.37
N LYS A 312 -20.41 41.34 19.76
CA LYS A 312 -20.13 42.51 18.91
C LYS A 312 -21.01 42.53 17.66
N GLN A 313 -21.24 41.38 17.02
CA GLN A 313 -22.17 41.25 15.90
C GLN A 313 -23.63 41.52 16.31
N THR A 314 -24.06 41.04 17.48
CA THR A 314 -25.43 41.26 17.98
C THR A 314 -25.68 42.75 18.29
N LEU A 315 -24.66 43.48 18.77
CA LEU A 315 -24.74 44.93 18.99
C LEU A 315 -24.72 45.74 17.69
N LEU A 316 -24.05 45.26 16.65
CA LEU A 316 -23.98 45.91 15.33
C LEU A 316 -25.25 45.74 14.48
N PHE A 317 -26.03 44.68 14.72
CA PHE A 317 -27.30 44.41 14.02
C PHE A 317 -28.55 44.74 14.84
N GLY A 318 -28.39 45.27 16.06
CA GLY A 318 -29.46 45.60 17.00
C GLY A 318 -29.73 47.10 17.20
N SER A 319 -29.27 47.98 16.31
CA SER A 319 -29.59 49.42 16.30
C SER A 319 -30.20 49.84 14.97
#